data_AF-A0A2K6AKQ7-F1
#
_entry.id   AF-A0A2K6AKQ7-F1
#
_cell.length_a   1.000
_cell.length_b   1.000
_cell.length_c   1.000
_cell.angle_alpha   90.00
_cell.angle_beta   90.00
_cell.angle_gamma   90.00
#
_symmetry.space_group_name_H-M   'P 1'
#
loop_
_entity.id
_entity.type
_entity.pdbx_description
1 polymer ?
#
loop_
_entity_poly.entity_id
_entity_poly.type
_entity_poly.pdbx_seq_one_letter_code
_entity_poly.pdbx_strand_id
1 'polypeptide(L)'
;MAVQISKKRKFATDGIFKAELNEFLTRELAEDDYSGVEVRVTPTRTEIIILATRTQNVLGEKGRWIQELTKRFGFPEGNVELYGLLWCAAVHHGERGRGVWETPRTEG
;
A
#
# COMPACT_ATOMS: atom_id res chain seq x y z
N MET A 1 11.59 12.34 -20.62
CA MET A 1 12.58 13.19 -19.93
C MET A 1 12.25 13.21 -18.45
N ALA A 2 13.18 12.87 -17.56
CA ALA A 2 12.95 12.99 -16.13
C ALA A 2 13.02 14.47 -15.72
N VAL A 3 11.92 15.03 -15.23
CA VAL A 3 11.88 16.41 -14.74
C VAL A 3 12.79 16.49 -13.51
N GLN A 4 13.81 17.35 -13.55
CA GLN A 4 14.66 17.64 -12.41
C GLN A 4 13.85 18.38 -11.35
N ILE A 5 13.33 17.65 -10.35
CA ILE A 5 12.57 18.19 -9.22
C ILE A 5 13.51 18.40 -8.04
N SER A 6 13.44 19.58 -7.41
CA SER A 6 14.18 19.87 -6.18
C SER A 6 13.78 18.90 -5.06
N LYS A 7 14.73 18.47 -4.22
CA LYS A 7 14.46 17.57 -3.10
C LYS A 7 13.29 18.04 -2.22
N LYS A 8 13.22 19.34 -1.91
CA LYS A 8 12.12 19.93 -1.13
C LYS A 8 10.76 19.72 -1.78
N ARG A 9 10.66 19.95 -3.09
CA ARG A 9 9.41 19.77 -3.84
C ARG A 9 9.04 18.29 -3.96
N LYS A 10 10.03 17.40 -4.11
CA LYS A 10 9.81 15.95 -4.07
C LYS A 10 9.19 15.53 -2.73
N PHE A 11 9.77 15.92 -1.60
CA PHE A 11 9.20 15.61 -0.27
C PHE A 11 7.80 16.18 -0.07
N ALA A 12 7.52 17.38 -0.58
CA ALA A 12 6.19 17.97 -0.52
C ALA A 12 5.18 17.14 -1.34
N THR A 13 5.52 16.77 -2.58
CA THR A 13 4.67 15.94 -3.44
C THR A 13 4.46 14.54 -2.85
N ASP A 14 5.52 13.90 -2.35
CA ASP A 14 5.44 12.57 -1.72
C ASP A 14 4.57 12.63 -0.45
N GLY A 15 4.66 13.72 0.32
CA GLY A 15 3.83 13.94 1.51
C GLY A 15 2.36 14.17 1.20
N ILE A 16 2.06 14.97 0.16
CA ILE A 16 0.69 15.19 -0.32
C ILE A 16 0.10 13.87 -0.81
N PHE A 17 0.86 13.11 -1.59
CA PHE A 17 0.45 11.78 -2.07
C PHE A 17 0.09 10.84 -0.91
N LYS A 18 0.94 10.76 0.12
CA LYS A 18 0.66 9.93 1.30
C LYS A 18 -0.60 10.39 2.04
N ALA A 19 -0.82 11.70 2.16
CA ALA A 19 -1.99 12.25 2.84
C ALA A 19 -3.30 11.96 2.09
N GLU A 20 -3.30 12.16 0.76
CA GLU A 20 -4.46 11.84 -0.09
C GLU A 20 -4.79 10.34 -0.05
N LEU A 21 -3.77 9.48 -0.11
CA LEU A 21 -3.94 8.04 -0.01
C LEU A 21 -4.51 7.63 1.35
N ASN A 22 -3.99 8.21 2.44
CA ASN A 22 -4.48 7.93 3.78
C ASN A 22 -5.95 8.36 3.95
N GLU A 23 -6.33 9.54 3.43
CA GLU A 23 -7.70 10.03 3.50
C GLU A 23 -8.67 9.13 2.71
N PHE A 24 -8.26 8.71 1.51
CA PHE A 24 -9.04 7.78 0.70
C PHE A 24 -9.24 6.43 1.43
N LEU A 25 -8.17 5.82 1.91
CA LEU A 25 -8.24 4.53 2.60
C LEU A 25 -9.01 4.60 3.92
N THR A 26 -8.90 5.72 4.66
CA THR A 26 -9.67 5.92 5.90
C THR A 26 -11.17 5.94 5.64
N ARG A 27 -11.61 6.49 4.51
CA ARG A 27 -13.04 6.57 4.16
C ARG A 27 -13.58 5.22 3.66
N GLU A 28 -12.81 4.55 2.79
CA GLU A 28 -13.25 3.29 2.18
C GLU A 28 -13.12 2.09 3.14
N LEU A 29 -12.07 2.07 3.97
CA LEU A 29 -11.76 0.97 4.89
C LEU A 29 -12.08 1.30 6.35
N ALA A 30 -12.94 2.30 6.59
CA ALA A 30 -13.43 2.62 7.93
C ALA A 30 -14.06 1.40 8.62
N GLU A 31 -14.74 0.56 7.82
CA GLU A 31 -15.40 -0.65 8.29
C GLU A 31 -14.44 -1.81 8.54
N ASP A 32 -13.15 -1.71 8.18
CA ASP A 32 -12.17 -2.81 8.23
C ASP A 32 -11.07 -2.63 9.29
N ASP A 33 -11.28 -1.71 10.23
CA ASP A 33 -10.31 -1.34 11.28
C ASP A 33 -8.96 -0.92 10.67
N TYR A 34 -9.01 -0.02 9.70
CA TYR A 34 -7.83 0.63 9.13
C TYR A 34 -7.09 1.46 10.19
N SER A 35 -5.80 1.21 10.33
CA SER A 35 -4.91 1.87 11.30
C SER A 35 -3.94 2.85 10.65
N GLY A 36 -3.61 2.68 9.36
CA GLY A 36 -2.70 3.57 8.65
C GLY A 36 -2.10 2.99 7.37
N VAL A 37 -1.33 3.82 6.66
CA VAL A 37 -0.62 3.44 5.44
C VAL A 37 0.84 3.86 5.47
N GLU A 38 1.70 2.98 5.01
CA GLU A 38 3.11 3.22 4.76
C GLU A 38 3.40 3.07 3.27
N VAL A 39 4.04 4.07 2.67
CA VAL A 39 4.38 4.09 1.24
C VAL A 39 5.89 4.01 1.12
N ARG A 40 6.38 3.00 0.39
CA ARG A 40 7.81 2.84 0.08
C ARG A 40 8.00 3.00 -1.42
N VAL A 41 8.59 4.13 -1.80
CA VAL A 41 8.88 4.44 -3.21
C VAL A 41 10.30 4.00 -3.53
N THR A 42 10.44 2.95 -4.33
CA THR A 42 11.70 2.55 -4.97
C THR A 42 11.67 2.97 -6.44
N PRO A 43 12.83 3.26 -7.07
CA PRO A 43 12.88 3.61 -8.50
C PRO A 43 12.26 2.53 -9.41
N THR A 44 12.26 1.29 -8.95
CA THR A 44 11.77 0.12 -9.69
C THR A 44 10.31 -0.24 -9.37
N ARG A 45 9.84 0.00 -8.14
CA ARG A 45 8.50 -0.40 -7.64
C ARG A 45 8.03 0.51 -6.51
N THR A 46 6.72 0.69 -6.38
CA THR A 46 6.10 1.42 -5.27
C THR A 46 5.29 0.46 -4.41
N GLU A 47 5.73 0.23 -3.17
CA GLU A 47 5.03 -0.64 -2.23
C GLU A 47 4.09 0.22 -1.37
N ILE A 48 2.82 -0.18 -1.30
CA ILE A 48 1.82 0.46 -0.43
C ILE A 48 1.41 -0.56 0.64
N ILE A 49 1.83 -0.30 1.87
CA ILE A 49 1.60 -1.18 3.01
C ILE A 49 0.46 -0.59 3.83
N ILE A 50 -0.67 -1.29 3.86
CA ILE A 50 -1.85 -0.95 4.63
C ILE A 50 -1.82 -1.72 5.95
N LEU A 51 -2.02 -0.98 7.03
CA LEU A 51 -2.18 -1.51 8.37
C LEU A 51 -3.67 -1.61 8.64
N ALA A 52 -4.20 -2.82 8.71
CA ALA A 52 -5.61 -3.07 8.97
C ALA A 52 -5.79 -4.45 9.60
N THR A 53 -6.86 -4.60 10.39
CA THR A 53 -7.16 -5.88 11.03
C THR A 53 -7.77 -6.87 10.02
N ARG A 54 -8.58 -6.40 9.07
CA ARG A 54 -9.25 -7.25 8.06
C ARG A 54 -8.61 -7.14 6.68
N THR A 55 -7.45 -7.79 6.50
CA THR A 55 -6.64 -7.67 5.27
C THR A 55 -7.29 -8.23 3.99
N GLN A 56 -8.22 -9.19 4.11
CA GLN A 56 -8.94 -9.74 2.95
C GLN A 56 -9.84 -8.69 2.27
N ASN A 57 -10.51 -7.84 3.04
CA ASN A 57 -11.38 -6.81 2.49
C ASN A 57 -10.59 -5.66 1.85
N VAL A 58 -9.38 -5.38 2.39
CA VAL A 58 -8.45 -4.38 1.86
C VAL A 58 -7.96 -4.70 0.44
N LEU A 59 -7.70 -5.98 0.14
CA LEU A 59 -7.31 -6.40 -1.21
C LEU A 59 -8.50 -6.37 -2.19
N GLY A 60 -9.73 -6.40 -1.65
CA GLY A 60 -10.98 -6.42 -2.39
C GLY A 60 -11.15 -7.65 -3.29
N GLU A 61 -12.27 -7.71 -4.02
CA GLU A 61 -12.46 -8.74 -5.04
C GLU A 61 -11.51 -8.48 -6.22
N LYS A 62 -10.55 -9.41 -6.42
CA LYS A 62 -9.64 -9.44 -7.59
C LYS A 62 -8.78 -8.19 -7.81
N GLY A 63 -8.38 -7.48 -6.74
CA GLY A 63 -7.47 -6.34 -6.86
C GLY A 63 -8.09 -5.11 -7.51
N ARG A 64 -9.42 -4.95 -7.45
CA ARG A 64 -10.14 -3.76 -7.92
C ARG A 64 -9.53 -2.46 -7.38
N TRP A 65 -9.16 -2.44 -6.09
CA TRP A 65 -8.51 -1.29 -5.47
C TRP A 65 -7.14 -0.97 -6.06
N ILE A 66 -6.35 -1.97 -6.45
CA ILE A 66 -5.05 -1.77 -7.12
C ILE A 66 -5.27 -1.08 -8.46
N GLN A 67 -6.27 -1.51 -9.23
CA GLN A 67 -6.60 -0.89 -10.52
C GLN A 67 -7.10 0.55 -10.35
N GLU A 68 -7.95 0.79 -9.35
CA GLU A 68 -8.47 2.13 -9.01
C GLU A 68 -7.34 3.09 -8.63
N LEU A 69 -6.41 2.65 -7.77
CA LEU A 69 -5.25 3.41 -7.33
C LEU A 69 -4.27 3.66 -8.49
N THR A 70 -3.98 2.63 -9.28
CA THR A 70 -3.10 2.74 -10.45
C THR A 70 -3.65 3.76 -11.45
N LYS A 71 -4.98 3.76 -11.67
CA LYS A 71 -5.66 4.69 -12.57
C LYS A 71 -5.72 6.11 -12.03
N ARG A 72 -5.97 6.30 -10.73
CA ARG A 72 -6.04 7.64 -10.10
C ARG A 72 -4.68 8.32 -10.00
N PHE A 73 -3.65 7.57 -9.65
CA PHE A 73 -2.33 8.12 -9.37
C PHE A 73 -1.33 7.95 -10.52
N GLY A 74 -1.76 7.33 -11.63
CA GLY A 74 -0.96 7.20 -12.85
C GLY A 74 0.25 6.28 -12.70
N PHE A 75 0.17 5.28 -11.82
CA PHE A 75 1.23 4.28 -11.70
C PHE A 75 1.25 3.38 -12.95
N PRO A 76 2.43 2.88 -13.36
CA PRO A 76 2.48 1.82 -14.36
C PRO A 76 1.85 0.54 -13.79
N GLU A 77 1.17 -0.25 -14.62
CA GLU A 77 0.58 -1.52 -14.21
C GLU A 77 1.64 -2.44 -13.56
N GLY A 78 1.30 -3.05 -12.43
CA GLY A 78 2.20 -3.95 -11.68
C GLY A 78 3.24 -3.25 -10.80
N ASN A 79 3.26 -1.91 -10.72
CA ASN A 79 4.15 -1.18 -9.82
C ASN A 79 3.57 -0.92 -8.44
N VAL A 80 2.31 -1.26 -8.21
CA VAL A 80 1.62 -1.08 -6.93
C VAL A 80 1.32 -2.45 -6.35
N GLU A 81 1.94 -2.75 -5.22
CA GLU A 81 1.65 -3.93 -4.40
C GLU A 81 1.02 -3.46 -3.08
N LEU A 82 -0.13 -4.05 -2.73
CA LEU A 82 -0.85 -3.80 -1.49
C LEU A 82 -0.54 -4.91 -0.49
N TYR A 83 0.01 -4.52 0.67
CA TYR A 83 0.25 -5.43 1.78
C TYR A 83 -0.69 -5.12 2.93
N GLY A 84 -1.32 -6.14 3.52
CA GLY A 84 -2.08 -6.00 4.77
C GLY A 84 -1.30 -6.59 5.94
N LEU A 85 -0.98 -5.79 6.96
CA LEU A 85 -0.36 -6.31 8.19
C LEU A 85 -1.39 -6.42 9.32
N LEU A 86 -1.64 -7.65 9.75
CA LEU A 86 -2.44 -7.96 10.95
C LEU A 86 -1.60 -7.71 12.21
N TRP A 87 -1.59 -6.48 12.75
CA TRP A 87 -0.98 -6.22 14.06
C TRP A 87 -1.94 -6.60 15.21
N CYS A 88 -2.33 -7.86 15.34
CA CYS A 88 -2.94 -8.29 16.60
C CYS A 88 -2.73 -9.75 17.02
N ALA A 89 -2.07 -10.61 16.24
CA ALA A 89 -1.97 -12.03 16.62
C ALA A 89 -0.64 -12.48 17.25
N ALA A 90 0.40 -11.66 17.38
CA ALA A 90 1.68 -12.14 17.90
C ALA A 90 2.48 -11.11 18.71
N VAL A 91 1.98 -10.76 19.90
CA VAL A 91 2.88 -10.58 21.06
C VAL A 91 2.80 -11.87 21.89
N HIS A 92 3.14 -13.00 21.28
CA HIS A 92 3.48 -14.21 22.00
C HIS A 92 4.77 -14.78 21.41
N HIS A 93 5.82 -14.67 22.22
CA HIS A 93 7.15 -15.27 22.07
C HIS A 93 7.95 -14.92 20.82
N GLY A 94 9.16 -14.40 21.07
CA GLY A 94 10.04 -13.91 20.04
C GLY A 94 10.51 -15.01 19.12
N GLU A 95 10.18 -14.87 17.84
CA GLU A 95 10.95 -15.43 16.74
C GLU A 95 11.08 -14.36 15.65
N ARG A 96 12.32 -14.13 15.21
CA ARG A 96 12.65 -13.38 14.00
C ARG A 96 12.19 -14.22 12.80
N GLY A 97 10.91 -14.14 12.47
CA GLY A 97 10.33 -14.80 11.30
C GLY A 97 10.05 -13.78 10.21
N ARG A 98 10.80 -13.84 9.09
CA ARG A 98 10.34 -13.32 7.81
C ARG A 98 9.06 -14.08 7.45
N GLY A 99 7.91 -13.51 7.79
CA GLY A 99 6.61 -14.01 7.37
C GLY A 99 6.51 -13.93 5.85
N VAL A 100 6.54 -15.10 5.23
CA VAL A 100 6.22 -15.37 3.83
C VAL A 100 4.88 -14.75 3.49
N TRP A 101 4.82 -13.94 2.43
CA TRP A 101 3.55 -13.58 1.80
C TRP A 101 3.74 -13.64 0.29
N GLU A 102 3.49 -14.82 -0.28
CA GLU A 102 3.40 -15.00 -1.72
C GLU A 102 2.18 -14.23 -2.23
N THR A 103 2.41 -13.24 -3.10
CA THR A 103 1.37 -12.70 -3.98
C THR A 103 0.75 -13.86 -4.77
N PRO A 104 -0.57 -13.92 -4.98
CA PRO A 104 -1.14 -14.88 -5.91
C PRO A 104 -0.57 -14.54 -7.29
N ARG A 105 0.37 -15.36 -7.76
CA ARG A 105 0.87 -15.32 -9.12
C ARG A 105 -0.33 -15.63 -10.00
N THR A 106 -0.84 -14.64 -10.72
CA THR A 106 -1.87 -14.88 -11.74
C THR A 106 -1.22 -15.70 -12.85
N GLU A 107 -1.39 -17.02 -12.80
CA GLU A 107 -1.21 -17.87 -13.96
C GLU A 107 -2.35 -17.58 -14.93
N GLY A 108 -1.97 -17.10 -16.11
CA GLY A 108 -2.82 -16.82 -17.27
C GLY A 108 -1.96 -16.55 -18.48
#